data_AF-A0A9D7T838-F1
#
_entry.id   AF-A0A9D7T838-F1
#
_cell.length_a   1.000
_cell.length_b   1.000
_cell.length_c   1.000
_cell.angle_alpha   90.00
_cell.angle_beta   90.00
_cell.angle_gamma   90.00
#
_symmetry.space_group_name_H-M   'P 1'
#
loop_
_entity.id
_entity.type
_entity.pdbx_description
1 polymer ?
#
loop_
_entity_poly.entity_id
_entity_poly.type
_entity_poly.pdbx_seq_one_letter_code
_entity_poly.pdbx_strand_id
1 'polypeptide(L)'
;MRVAPLTADGLPGLRRAMALSQGRVGVWGPTGLDSVDDLLAVQGRSKRTFIVHALAPDSSAGHGIAALINVNDIVMGRFASATLGYDAYDPYAGRGLTRDGLALVLDVCFGPPPDGLGLHRVEASVQPANVRSAGMLRSVGFLREGFSRRLLRLPSLGDEEVDWRDHDRYALLCEDWPGAAESARVAYRAAPLRPVVCVVNGLPGSGKSTLAPRLAVELGVPLLGKDLIKEAVADALDESDQGRLSKELGSGASRALWALLAASPAGGVVETWLPPTRDTAYLVDGLRAAGLDPTAVPEVFCDVRPEVARERDLLRAAKGERHPVHRGPVGEGEWRESVAPAAYPVGVGPVLRVDTSQPVTDAQVCRLALAIRAAATPTGSRYSAVI
;
A
#
# COMPACT_ATOMS: atom_id res chain seq x y z
N MET A 1 -16.52 -29.59 -14.33
CA MET A 1 -15.13 -29.95 -13.92
C MET A 1 -15.19 -30.83 -12.67
N ARG A 2 -14.09 -31.44 -12.25
CA ARG A 2 -13.96 -32.16 -10.97
C ARG A 2 -12.65 -31.77 -10.30
N VAL A 3 -12.65 -31.58 -8.98
CA VAL A 3 -11.42 -31.42 -8.19
C VAL A 3 -11.17 -32.69 -7.40
N ALA A 4 -9.93 -33.16 -7.37
CA ALA A 4 -9.54 -34.36 -6.62
C ALA A 4 -8.13 -34.19 -6.04
N PRO A 5 -7.83 -34.81 -4.89
CA PRO A 5 -6.45 -34.90 -4.40
C PRO A 5 -5.52 -35.56 -5.41
N LEU A 6 -4.25 -35.17 -5.40
CA LEU A 6 -3.21 -35.82 -6.18
C LEU A 6 -3.07 -37.31 -5.79
N THR A 7 -3.04 -38.19 -6.78
CA THR A 7 -2.78 -39.62 -6.63
C THR A 7 -1.72 -40.08 -7.62
N ALA A 8 -1.14 -41.27 -7.41
CA ALA A 8 -0.19 -41.90 -8.32
C ALA A 8 -0.74 -42.02 -9.75
N ASP A 9 -2.01 -42.40 -9.89
CA ASP A 9 -2.68 -42.55 -11.19
C ASP A 9 -2.80 -41.22 -11.96
N GLY A 10 -2.78 -40.08 -11.24
CA GLY A 10 -2.85 -38.75 -11.83
C GLY A 10 -1.52 -38.26 -12.43
N LEU A 11 -0.38 -38.81 -12.01
CA LEU A 11 0.95 -38.31 -12.39
C LEU A 11 1.21 -38.33 -13.90
N PRO A 12 0.88 -39.40 -14.67
CA PRO A 12 1.15 -39.43 -16.10
C PRO A 12 0.42 -38.31 -16.86
N GLY A 13 -0.84 -38.03 -16.48
CA GLY A 13 -1.60 -36.92 -17.05
C GLY A 13 -1.00 -35.57 -16.65
N LEU A 14 -0.63 -35.42 -15.38
CA LEU A 14 -0.06 -34.18 -14.86
C LEU A 14 1.25 -33.82 -15.56
N ARG A 15 2.16 -34.79 -15.76
CA ARG A 15 3.40 -34.59 -16.53
C ARG A 15 3.13 -34.08 -17.93
N ARG A 16 2.15 -34.64 -18.63
CA ARG A 16 1.78 -34.18 -19.98
C ARG A 16 1.25 -32.75 -19.96
N ALA A 17 0.39 -32.42 -18.99
CA ALA A 17 -0.15 -31.07 -18.80
C ALA A 17 0.96 -30.03 -18.58
N MET A 18 1.92 -30.37 -17.71
CA MET A 18 3.05 -29.52 -17.36
C MET A 18 4.01 -29.34 -18.54
N ALA A 19 4.34 -30.43 -19.25
CA ALA A 19 5.19 -30.38 -20.45
C ALA A 19 4.55 -29.50 -21.54
N LEU A 20 3.26 -29.68 -21.82
CA LEU A 20 2.54 -28.88 -22.82
C LEU A 20 2.51 -27.38 -22.47
N SER A 21 2.42 -27.07 -21.17
CA SER A 21 2.28 -25.69 -20.69
C SER A 21 3.60 -25.04 -20.30
N GLN A 22 4.74 -25.74 -20.47
CA GLN A 22 6.02 -25.33 -19.91
C GLN A 22 6.45 -23.93 -20.37
N GLY A 23 6.25 -23.62 -21.65
CA GLY A 23 6.59 -22.30 -22.19
C GLY A 23 5.75 -21.15 -21.63
N ARG A 24 4.51 -21.40 -21.19
CA ARG A 24 3.63 -20.37 -20.62
C ARG A 24 3.78 -20.24 -19.10
N VAL A 25 3.89 -21.36 -18.41
CA VAL A 25 3.99 -21.40 -16.94
C VAL A 25 5.41 -21.08 -16.49
N GLY A 26 6.42 -21.60 -17.20
CA GLY A 26 7.85 -21.47 -16.88
C GLY A 26 8.35 -20.02 -16.80
N VAL A 27 7.64 -19.09 -17.45
CA VAL A 27 7.91 -17.66 -17.40
C VAL A 27 7.74 -17.07 -15.99
N TRP A 28 6.94 -17.69 -15.13
CA TRP A 28 6.64 -17.20 -13.79
C TRP A 28 7.34 -17.97 -12.67
N GLY A 29 8.07 -19.04 -13.00
CA GLY A 29 8.75 -19.89 -12.04
C GLY A 29 8.96 -21.31 -12.56
N PRO A 30 9.65 -22.17 -11.78
CA PRO A 30 9.84 -23.56 -12.15
C PRO A 30 8.50 -24.26 -12.28
N THR A 31 8.31 -24.99 -13.39
CA THR A 31 7.07 -25.73 -13.63
C THR A 31 6.93 -26.96 -12.73
N GLY A 32 8.02 -27.42 -12.11
CA GLY A 32 8.06 -28.64 -11.31
C GLY A 32 8.02 -29.93 -12.15
N LEU A 33 8.19 -29.85 -13.47
CA LEU A 33 8.10 -31.01 -14.38
C LEU A 33 9.13 -32.10 -14.03
N ASP A 34 10.33 -31.68 -13.63
CA ASP A 34 11.43 -32.59 -13.27
C ASP A 34 11.23 -33.26 -11.90
N SER A 35 10.31 -32.75 -11.07
CA SER A 35 10.06 -33.21 -9.69
C SER A 35 8.61 -33.65 -9.46
N VAL A 36 7.90 -34.05 -10.52
CA VAL A 36 6.48 -34.45 -10.43
C VAL A 36 6.25 -35.62 -9.47
N ASP A 37 7.19 -36.58 -9.40
CA ASP A 37 7.06 -37.72 -8.49
C ASP A 37 7.19 -37.32 -7.02
N ASP A 38 8.01 -36.31 -6.74
CA ASP A 38 8.24 -35.82 -5.37
C ASP A 38 6.98 -35.20 -4.77
N LEU A 39 6.05 -34.74 -5.62
CA LEU A 39 4.78 -34.18 -5.16
C LEU A 39 4.01 -35.16 -4.27
N LEU A 40 4.00 -36.46 -4.57
CA LEU A 40 3.30 -37.44 -3.72
C LEU A 40 3.99 -37.65 -2.38
N ALA A 41 5.32 -37.66 -2.37
CA ALA A 41 6.11 -37.93 -1.17
C ALA A 41 5.94 -36.84 -0.10
N VAL A 42 5.64 -35.60 -0.51
CA VAL A 42 5.50 -34.45 0.39
C VAL A 42 4.07 -34.17 0.84
N GLN A 43 3.09 -35.00 0.46
CA GLN A 43 1.70 -34.83 0.91
C GLN A 43 1.59 -35.15 2.41
N GLY A 44 0.95 -34.27 3.18
CA GLY A 44 0.93 -34.41 4.64
C GLY A 44 0.10 -33.34 5.34
N ARG A 45 0.17 -33.29 6.67
CA ARG A 45 -0.59 -32.31 7.46
C ARG A 45 -0.29 -30.86 7.07
N SER A 46 0.92 -30.58 6.58
CA SER A 46 1.38 -29.27 6.15
C SER A 46 1.17 -28.98 4.66
N LYS A 47 0.79 -29.98 3.84
CA LYS A 47 0.68 -29.83 2.39
C LYS A 47 -0.37 -30.74 1.76
N ARG A 48 -1.23 -30.14 0.93
CA ARG A 48 -2.23 -30.83 0.11
C ARG A 48 -2.18 -30.32 -1.32
N THR A 49 -2.14 -31.24 -2.28
CA THR A 49 -2.19 -30.94 -3.70
C THR A 49 -3.48 -31.47 -4.32
N PHE A 50 -4.14 -30.63 -5.10
CA PHE A 50 -5.38 -30.93 -5.80
C PHE A 50 -5.20 -30.76 -7.31
N ILE A 51 -5.79 -31.67 -8.08
CA ILE A 51 -5.88 -31.61 -9.53
C ILE A 51 -7.30 -31.18 -9.91
N VAL A 52 -7.39 -30.21 -10.83
CA VAL A 52 -8.64 -29.81 -11.48
C VAL A 52 -8.76 -30.53 -12.82
N HIS A 53 -9.74 -31.43 -12.93
CA HIS A 53 -10.03 -32.20 -14.13
C HIS A 53 -11.15 -31.55 -14.96
N ALA A 54 -10.94 -31.44 -16.27
CA ALA A 54 -11.99 -31.14 -17.24
C ALA A 54 -12.89 -32.37 -17.43
N LEU A 55 -14.23 -32.19 -17.43
CA LEU A 55 -15.18 -33.30 -17.61
C LEU A 55 -15.30 -33.76 -19.07
N ALA A 56 -15.03 -32.85 -20.01
CA ALA A 56 -14.94 -33.13 -21.44
C ALA A 56 -13.51 -32.83 -21.88
N PRO A 57 -12.56 -33.75 -21.65
CA PRO A 57 -11.16 -33.51 -22.00
C PRO A 57 -11.03 -33.44 -23.52
N ASP A 58 -10.25 -32.46 -23.98
CA ASP A 58 -9.85 -32.39 -25.38
C ASP A 58 -8.96 -33.59 -25.69
N SER A 59 -9.45 -34.49 -26.55
CA SER A 59 -8.76 -35.71 -26.95
C SER A 59 -7.41 -35.42 -27.61
N SER A 60 -7.22 -34.22 -28.18
CA SER A 60 -5.94 -33.80 -28.75
C SER A 60 -4.88 -33.44 -27.70
N ALA A 61 -5.28 -33.06 -26.49
CA ALA A 61 -4.37 -32.67 -25.41
C ALA A 61 -3.85 -33.87 -24.60
N GLY A 62 -4.61 -34.97 -24.53
CA GLY A 62 -4.14 -36.23 -23.93
C GLY A 62 -3.95 -36.26 -22.40
N HIS A 63 -4.35 -35.22 -21.64
CA HIS A 63 -4.25 -35.21 -20.16
C HIS A 63 -5.54 -34.85 -19.40
N GLY A 64 -6.46 -34.05 -19.95
CA GLY A 64 -7.73 -33.69 -19.26
C GLY A 64 -7.58 -32.87 -17.96
N ILE A 65 -6.39 -32.38 -17.66
CA ILE A 65 -6.07 -31.62 -16.44
C ILE A 65 -6.02 -30.13 -16.76
N ALA A 66 -6.87 -29.35 -16.11
CA ALA A 66 -6.98 -27.92 -16.29
C ALA A 66 -6.08 -27.11 -15.33
N ALA A 67 -5.82 -27.62 -14.12
CA ALA A 67 -4.96 -26.94 -13.16
C ALA A 67 -4.41 -27.88 -12.08
N LEU A 68 -3.31 -27.45 -11.46
CA LEU A 68 -2.79 -27.96 -10.20
C LEU A 68 -2.94 -26.87 -9.13
N ILE A 69 -3.41 -27.22 -7.94
CA ILE A 69 -3.55 -26.28 -6.82
C ILE A 69 -2.91 -26.90 -5.59
N ASN A 70 -1.95 -26.19 -5.01
CA ASN A 70 -1.21 -26.58 -3.82
C ASN A 70 -1.63 -25.70 -2.65
N VAL A 71 -2.05 -26.33 -1.55
CA VAL A 71 -2.19 -25.71 -0.24
C VAL A 71 -0.95 -26.12 0.56
N ASN A 72 -0.01 -25.19 0.73
CA ASN A 72 1.28 -25.38 1.39
C ASN A 72 1.30 -24.69 2.75
N ASP A 73 2.30 -25.04 3.56
CA ASP A 73 2.55 -24.42 4.87
C ASP A 73 1.28 -24.35 5.73
N ILE A 74 0.50 -25.43 5.72
CA ILE A 74 -0.72 -25.55 6.51
C ILE A 74 -0.31 -25.63 7.98
N VAL A 75 -0.65 -24.58 8.74
CA VAL A 75 -0.34 -24.45 10.15
C VAL A 75 -1.62 -24.17 10.92
N MET A 76 -1.98 -25.12 11.79
CA MET A 76 -3.20 -25.06 12.61
C MET A 76 -2.97 -24.32 13.95
N GLY A 77 -3.93 -24.42 14.87
CA GLY A 77 -3.87 -23.75 16.16
C GLY A 77 -4.26 -22.28 16.05
N ARG A 78 -3.50 -21.39 16.69
CA ARG A 78 -3.81 -19.94 16.71
C ARG A 78 -3.53 -19.23 15.38
N PHE A 79 -2.82 -19.88 14.46
CA PHE A 79 -2.53 -19.31 13.14
C PHE A 79 -3.58 -19.72 12.10
N ALA A 80 -3.97 -21.00 12.09
CA ALA A 80 -5.01 -21.57 11.22
C ALA A 80 -4.94 -21.03 9.77
N SER A 81 -3.74 -21.07 9.19
CA SER A 81 -3.43 -20.44 7.90
C SER A 81 -2.65 -21.35 6.98
N ALA A 82 -2.69 -21.07 5.68
CA ALA A 82 -1.91 -21.76 4.65
C ALA A 82 -1.59 -20.82 3.47
N THR A 83 -0.59 -21.21 2.66
CA THR A 83 -0.22 -20.51 1.42
C THR A 83 -0.64 -21.33 0.19
N LEU A 84 -1.28 -20.70 -0.78
CA LEU A 84 -1.65 -21.28 -2.06
C LEU A 84 -0.58 -21.06 -3.13
N GLY A 85 -0.39 -22.08 -3.95
CA GLY A 85 0.20 -21.99 -5.28
C GLY A 85 -0.70 -22.70 -6.30
N TYR A 86 -0.73 -22.23 -7.54
CA TYR A 86 -1.54 -22.85 -8.58
C TYR A 86 -0.97 -22.63 -9.97
N ASP A 87 -1.18 -23.61 -10.83
CA ASP A 87 -0.80 -23.59 -12.23
C ASP A 87 -2.01 -23.92 -13.10
N ALA A 88 -2.29 -23.09 -14.10
CA ALA A 88 -3.27 -23.39 -15.13
C ALA A 88 -2.57 -24.06 -16.31
N TYR A 89 -3.16 -25.12 -16.86
CA TYR A 89 -2.58 -25.89 -17.96
C TYR A 89 -3.36 -25.73 -19.27
N ASP A 90 -2.62 -25.70 -20.37
CA ASP A 90 -3.17 -25.67 -21.73
C ASP A 90 -3.82 -27.02 -22.07
N PRO A 91 -4.83 -27.08 -22.94
CA PRO A 91 -5.49 -25.95 -23.63
C PRO A 91 -6.62 -25.29 -22.81
N TYR A 92 -6.72 -25.61 -21.52
CA TYR A 92 -7.81 -25.18 -20.64
C TYR A 92 -7.58 -23.81 -19.98
N ALA A 93 -6.34 -23.33 -19.96
CA ALA A 93 -5.98 -22.03 -19.44
C ALA A 93 -6.85 -20.92 -20.07
N GLY A 94 -7.36 -20.00 -19.23
CA GLY A 94 -8.22 -18.90 -19.67
C GLY A 94 -9.71 -19.25 -19.85
N ARG A 95 -10.13 -20.51 -19.63
CA ARG A 95 -11.54 -20.94 -19.77
C ARG A 95 -12.34 -20.92 -18.45
N GLY A 96 -11.82 -20.29 -17.41
CA GLY A 96 -12.48 -20.24 -16.08
C GLY A 96 -12.27 -21.47 -15.19
N LEU A 97 -11.86 -22.63 -15.74
CA LEU A 97 -11.75 -23.88 -14.98
C LEU A 97 -10.80 -23.81 -13.78
N THR A 98 -9.68 -23.09 -13.88
CA THR A 98 -8.75 -22.90 -12.75
C THR A 98 -9.39 -22.09 -11.63
N ARG A 99 -10.15 -21.04 -11.97
CA ARG A 99 -10.86 -20.19 -11.01
C ARG A 99 -11.91 -20.99 -10.26
N ASP A 100 -12.72 -21.75 -10.99
CA ASP A 100 -13.79 -22.53 -10.38
C ASP A 100 -13.19 -23.69 -9.55
N GLY A 101 -12.10 -24.31 -10.03
CA GLY A 101 -11.36 -25.32 -9.27
C GLY A 101 -10.77 -24.76 -7.97
N LEU A 102 -10.26 -23.54 -8.00
CA LEU A 102 -9.77 -22.84 -6.82
C LEU A 102 -10.90 -22.58 -5.81
N ALA A 103 -12.09 -22.17 -6.27
CA ALA A 103 -13.24 -22.00 -5.39
C ALA A 103 -13.59 -23.29 -4.61
N LEU A 104 -13.59 -24.45 -5.29
CA LEU A 104 -13.82 -25.74 -4.63
C LEU A 104 -12.69 -26.11 -3.64
N VAL A 105 -11.44 -25.76 -3.92
CA VAL A 105 -10.34 -25.96 -2.98
C VAL A 105 -10.48 -25.05 -1.76
N LEU A 106 -10.98 -23.81 -1.94
CA LEU A 106 -11.25 -22.90 -0.83
C LEU A 106 -12.39 -23.38 0.07
N ASP A 107 -13.42 -24.01 -0.50
CA ASP A 107 -14.46 -24.70 0.28
C ASP A 107 -13.84 -25.77 1.19
N VAL A 108 -12.84 -26.52 0.70
CA VAL A 108 -12.10 -27.48 1.52
C VAL A 108 -11.20 -26.79 2.55
N CYS A 109 -10.56 -25.67 2.20
CA CYS A 109 -9.68 -24.93 3.11
C CYS A 109 -10.44 -24.38 4.32
N PHE A 110 -11.58 -23.72 4.08
CA PHE A 110 -12.37 -23.06 5.12
C PHE A 110 -13.41 -23.98 5.76
N GLY A 111 -13.77 -25.08 5.08
CA GLY A 111 -14.73 -26.07 5.59
C GLY A 111 -14.29 -26.65 6.94
N PRO A 112 -15.23 -26.90 7.87
CA PRO A 112 -14.90 -27.44 9.18
C PRO A 112 -14.40 -28.89 9.08
N PRO A 113 -13.50 -29.34 9.97
CA PRO A 113 -13.17 -30.76 10.09
C PRO A 113 -14.41 -31.60 10.46
N PRO A 114 -14.48 -32.88 10.02
CA PRO A 114 -13.43 -33.62 9.31
C PRO A 114 -13.42 -33.41 7.79
N ASP A 115 -14.44 -32.77 7.22
CA ASP A 115 -14.63 -32.68 5.77
C ASP A 115 -13.77 -31.59 5.10
N GLY A 116 -13.39 -30.56 5.86
CA GLY A 116 -12.44 -29.53 5.45
C GLY A 116 -11.25 -29.37 6.42
N LEU A 117 -10.40 -28.38 6.15
CA LEU A 117 -9.18 -28.12 6.91
C LEU A 117 -9.42 -27.23 8.14
N GLY A 118 -10.51 -26.47 8.18
CA GLY A 118 -10.82 -25.54 9.27
C GLY A 118 -9.85 -24.36 9.35
N LEU A 119 -9.33 -23.90 8.21
CA LEU A 119 -8.47 -22.72 8.16
C LEU A 119 -9.29 -21.46 8.39
N HIS A 120 -8.69 -20.48 9.05
CA HIS A 120 -9.20 -19.11 9.14
C HIS A 120 -8.75 -18.28 7.94
N ARG A 121 -7.57 -18.57 7.38
CA ARG A 121 -6.96 -17.71 6.36
C ARG A 121 -6.19 -18.51 5.32
N VAL A 122 -6.21 -18.00 4.10
CA VAL A 122 -5.39 -18.52 3.00
C VAL A 122 -4.71 -17.36 2.29
N GLU A 123 -3.42 -17.51 2.00
CA GLU A 123 -2.58 -16.49 1.35
C GLU A 123 -2.09 -16.93 -0.02
N ALA A 124 -1.80 -15.99 -0.91
CA ALA A 124 -1.13 -16.25 -2.18
C ALA A 124 -0.21 -15.08 -2.54
N SER A 125 1.01 -15.39 -2.98
CA SER A 125 2.00 -14.38 -3.42
C SER A 125 2.11 -14.40 -4.93
N VAL A 126 2.07 -13.23 -5.57
CA VAL A 126 2.07 -13.10 -7.04
C VAL A 126 3.08 -12.05 -7.48
N GLN A 127 3.93 -12.36 -8.45
CA GLN A 127 4.83 -11.36 -9.06
C GLN A 127 4.00 -10.19 -9.64
N PRO A 128 4.35 -8.91 -9.40
CA PRO A 128 3.53 -7.76 -9.81
C PRO A 128 3.16 -7.73 -11.31
N ALA A 129 4.06 -8.21 -12.18
CA ALA A 129 3.82 -8.29 -13.62
C ALA A 129 2.82 -9.38 -14.03
N ASN A 130 2.51 -10.34 -13.15
CA ASN A 130 1.56 -11.43 -13.44
C ASN A 130 0.11 -10.99 -13.19
N VAL A 131 -0.35 -10.05 -14.02
CA VAL A 131 -1.68 -9.43 -13.90
C VAL A 131 -2.83 -10.44 -14.02
N ARG A 132 -2.62 -11.57 -14.74
CA ARG A 132 -3.62 -12.65 -14.85
C ARG A 132 -3.81 -13.38 -13.53
N SER A 133 -2.72 -13.79 -12.89
CA SER A 133 -2.76 -14.47 -11.59
C SER A 133 -3.38 -13.55 -10.52
N ALA A 134 -2.95 -12.29 -10.49
CA ALA A 134 -3.52 -11.27 -9.60
C ALA A 134 -5.02 -11.04 -9.87
N GLY A 135 -5.43 -11.00 -11.15
CA GLY A 135 -6.84 -10.88 -11.54
C GLY A 135 -7.69 -12.08 -11.11
N MET A 136 -7.14 -13.30 -11.23
CA MET A 136 -7.80 -14.52 -10.80
C MET A 136 -8.07 -14.51 -9.29
N LEU A 137 -7.07 -14.19 -8.47
CA LEU A 137 -7.24 -14.06 -7.01
C LEU A 137 -8.33 -13.06 -6.63
N ARG A 138 -8.29 -11.86 -7.21
CA ARG A 138 -9.32 -10.83 -6.97
C ARG A 138 -10.73 -11.32 -7.36
N SER A 139 -10.85 -12.07 -8.46
CA SER A 139 -12.14 -12.61 -8.93
C SER A 139 -12.76 -13.67 -8.02
N VAL A 140 -11.98 -14.22 -7.07
CA VAL A 140 -12.40 -15.20 -6.07
C VAL A 140 -12.53 -14.55 -4.67
N GLY A 141 -12.22 -13.25 -4.55
CA GLY A 141 -12.43 -12.48 -3.32
C GLY A 141 -11.16 -12.18 -2.51
N PHE A 142 -9.97 -12.59 -2.97
CA PHE A 142 -8.73 -12.24 -2.28
C PHE A 142 -8.47 -10.74 -2.33
N LEU A 143 -8.02 -10.19 -1.21
CA LEU A 143 -7.60 -8.80 -1.07
C LEU A 143 -6.07 -8.70 -1.07
N ARG A 144 -5.53 -7.64 -1.69
CA ARG A 144 -4.10 -7.34 -1.63
C ARG A 144 -3.79 -6.68 -0.29
N GLU A 145 -2.96 -7.32 0.53
CA GLU A 145 -2.62 -6.82 1.87
C GLU A 145 -1.18 -6.32 1.99
N GLY A 146 -0.31 -6.61 1.02
CA GLY A 146 1.05 -6.13 1.08
C GLY A 146 1.93 -6.47 -0.11
N PHE A 147 3.21 -6.24 0.10
CA PHE A 147 4.26 -6.42 -0.89
C PHE A 147 5.52 -6.94 -0.20
N SER A 148 6.10 -7.98 -0.77
CA SER A 148 7.37 -8.57 -0.34
C SER A 148 8.43 -8.28 -1.39
N ARG A 149 9.41 -7.43 -1.05
CA ARG A 149 10.60 -7.28 -1.89
C ARG A 149 11.42 -8.56 -1.88
N ARG A 150 11.90 -8.99 -3.05
CA ARG A 150 12.86 -10.09 -3.22
C ARG A 150 12.43 -11.36 -2.48
N LEU A 151 11.17 -11.77 -2.64
CA LEU A 151 10.56 -12.88 -1.90
C LEU A 151 11.06 -14.25 -2.36
N LEU A 152 11.07 -14.50 -3.68
CA LEU A 152 11.40 -15.81 -4.24
C LEU A 152 12.49 -15.70 -5.28
N ARG A 153 13.46 -16.61 -5.22
CA ARG A 153 14.54 -16.72 -6.22
C ARG A 153 14.05 -17.51 -7.43
N LEU A 154 13.78 -16.81 -8.54
CA LEU A 154 13.14 -17.35 -9.74
C LEU A 154 13.84 -16.84 -11.03
N PRO A 155 13.73 -17.58 -12.15
CA PRO A 155 14.25 -17.13 -13.46
C PRO A 155 13.70 -15.76 -13.87
N SER A 156 14.50 -15.01 -14.64
CA SER A 156 14.10 -13.78 -15.32
C SER A 156 13.10 -14.06 -16.44
N LEU A 157 12.16 -13.12 -16.62
CA LEU A 157 11.37 -13.03 -17.84
C LEU A 157 12.31 -12.82 -19.05
N GLY A 158 12.58 -13.88 -19.80
CA GLY A 158 13.34 -13.80 -21.06
C GLY A 158 14.87 -13.96 -20.93
N ASP A 159 15.40 -14.14 -19.72
CA ASP A 159 16.83 -14.43 -19.50
C ASP A 159 16.98 -15.68 -18.62
N GLU A 160 18.06 -16.45 -18.82
CA GLU A 160 18.38 -17.62 -17.99
C GLU A 160 18.86 -17.25 -16.56
N GLU A 161 19.02 -15.96 -16.28
CA GLU A 161 19.46 -15.48 -14.98
C GLU A 161 18.38 -15.66 -13.90
N VAL A 162 18.75 -16.31 -12.79
CA VAL A 162 17.89 -16.55 -11.64
C VAL A 162 18.18 -15.51 -10.55
N ASP A 163 17.19 -14.69 -10.22
CA ASP A 163 17.31 -13.63 -9.20
C ASP A 163 16.05 -13.58 -8.30
N TRP A 164 16.15 -12.85 -7.19
CA TRP A 164 15.08 -12.64 -6.23
C TRP A 164 14.00 -11.69 -6.78
N ARG A 165 12.76 -12.17 -6.80
CA ARG A 165 11.60 -11.48 -7.35
C ARG A 165 10.67 -10.94 -6.29
N ASP A 166 10.24 -9.71 -6.52
CA ASP A 166 9.20 -9.06 -5.75
C ASP A 166 7.84 -9.74 -5.95
N HIS A 167 7.00 -9.75 -4.91
CA HIS A 167 5.66 -10.33 -4.95
C HIS A 167 4.65 -9.46 -4.19
N ASP A 168 3.50 -9.23 -4.80
CA ASP A 168 2.30 -8.78 -4.10
C ASP A 168 1.72 -9.92 -3.27
N ARG A 169 1.34 -9.63 -2.03
CA ARG A 169 0.71 -10.60 -1.12
C ARG A 169 -0.80 -10.37 -1.07
N TYR A 170 -1.52 -11.45 -1.35
CA TYR A 170 -2.97 -11.50 -1.32
C TYR A 170 -3.42 -12.46 -0.23
N ALA A 171 -4.57 -12.18 0.38
CA ALA A 171 -5.17 -13.07 1.34
C ALA A 171 -6.70 -13.09 1.26
N LEU A 172 -7.27 -14.19 1.71
CA LEU A 172 -8.71 -14.37 1.88
C LEU A 172 -8.94 -14.97 3.27
N LEU A 173 -9.87 -14.37 4.00
CA LEU A 173 -10.32 -14.84 5.31
C LEU A 173 -11.56 -15.73 5.16
N CYS A 174 -11.74 -16.64 6.10
CA CYS A 174 -12.90 -17.52 6.15
C CYS A 174 -14.20 -16.71 6.20
N GLU A 175 -14.25 -15.64 6.97
CA GLU A 175 -15.42 -14.77 7.15
C GLU A 175 -15.88 -14.11 5.84
N ASP A 176 -14.93 -13.81 4.96
CA ASP A 176 -15.20 -13.20 3.66
C ASP A 176 -15.65 -14.25 2.62
N TRP A 177 -15.57 -15.55 2.93
CA TRP A 177 -15.93 -16.62 2.01
C TRP A 177 -17.45 -16.93 2.02
N PRO A 178 -18.11 -16.97 0.86
CA PRO A 178 -19.55 -17.27 0.75
C PRO A 178 -19.99 -18.63 1.32
N GLY A 179 -19.08 -19.60 1.46
CA GLY A 179 -19.35 -20.90 2.06
C GLY A 179 -19.14 -20.97 3.59
N ALA A 180 -18.63 -19.91 4.23
CA ALA A 180 -18.36 -19.93 5.66
C ALA A 180 -19.63 -19.89 6.52
N ALA A 181 -19.59 -20.60 7.65
CA ALA A 181 -20.68 -20.62 8.62
C ALA A 181 -21.01 -19.20 9.10
N GLU A 182 -22.31 -18.92 9.30
CA GLU A 182 -22.82 -17.63 9.78
C GLU A 182 -22.10 -17.12 11.05
N SER A 183 -21.69 -18.06 11.93
CA SER A 183 -20.94 -17.78 13.16
C SER A 183 -19.54 -17.19 12.92
N ALA A 184 -18.89 -17.48 11.80
CA ALA A 184 -17.59 -16.88 11.44
C ALA A 184 -17.79 -15.42 11.00
N ARG A 185 -18.80 -15.16 10.15
CA ARG A 185 -19.07 -13.81 9.59
C ARG A 185 -19.38 -12.74 10.62
N VAL A 186 -19.90 -13.14 11.78
CA VAL A 186 -20.33 -12.21 12.84
C VAL A 186 -19.18 -11.86 13.81
N ALA A 187 -18.04 -12.58 13.77
CA ALA A 187 -17.06 -12.56 14.85
C ALA A 187 -15.94 -11.50 14.73
N TYR A 188 -15.68 -10.91 13.55
CA TYR A 188 -14.58 -9.96 13.37
C TYR A 188 -15.00 -8.72 12.57
N ARG A 189 -14.96 -7.55 13.21
CA ARG A 189 -14.89 -6.26 12.50
C ARG A 189 -13.41 -5.88 12.40
N ALA A 190 -12.88 -5.80 11.17
CA ALA A 190 -11.55 -5.28 10.95
C ALA A 190 -11.39 -3.94 11.67
N ALA A 191 -10.30 -3.79 12.44
CA ALA A 191 -9.96 -2.50 13.00
C ALA A 191 -9.78 -1.51 11.83
N PRO A 192 -10.42 -0.33 11.85
CA PRO A 192 -10.24 0.65 10.79
C PRO A 192 -8.75 0.97 10.66
N LEU A 193 -8.24 0.96 9.42
CA LEU A 193 -6.90 1.47 9.12
C LEU A 193 -6.81 2.89 9.71
N ARG A 194 -5.81 3.12 10.55
CA ARG A 194 -5.65 4.42 11.19
C ARG A 194 -4.95 5.37 10.21
N PRO A 195 -5.55 6.53 9.90
CA PRO A 195 -4.91 7.48 9.01
C PRO A 195 -3.62 8.00 9.64
N VAL A 196 -2.55 8.05 8.86
CA VAL A 196 -1.27 8.64 9.29
C VAL A 196 -1.23 10.08 8.81
N VAL A 197 -1.21 11.02 9.75
CA VAL A 197 -1.29 12.45 9.45
C VAL A 197 -0.19 13.22 10.16
N CYS A 198 0.44 14.16 9.46
CA CYS A 198 1.32 15.16 10.07
C CYS A 198 1.23 16.48 9.30
N VAL A 199 1.58 17.58 9.95
CA VAL A 199 1.69 18.90 9.33
C VAL A 199 3.16 19.28 9.19
N VAL A 200 3.62 19.64 8.00
CA VAL A 200 4.96 20.17 7.74
C VAL A 200 4.87 21.69 7.66
N ASN A 201 5.43 22.37 8.66
CA ASN A 201 5.37 23.82 8.87
C ASN A 201 6.77 24.46 8.95
N GLY A 202 6.84 25.79 8.86
CA GLY A 202 8.07 26.58 8.84
C GLY A 202 8.03 27.74 7.83
N LEU A 203 8.92 28.72 8.00
CA LEU A 203 8.93 29.96 7.20
C LEU A 203 8.99 29.71 5.67
N PRO A 204 8.54 30.65 4.82
CA PRO A 204 8.94 30.67 3.42
C PRO A 204 10.46 30.53 3.28
N GLY A 205 10.94 29.66 2.39
CA GLY A 205 12.36 29.35 2.25
C GLY A 205 12.95 28.36 3.29
N SER A 206 12.17 27.86 4.25
CA SER A 206 12.66 26.92 5.28
C SER A 206 12.91 25.48 4.83
N GLY A 207 12.53 25.11 3.60
CA GLY A 207 12.74 23.75 3.07
C GLY A 207 11.56 22.78 3.21
N LYS A 208 10.38 23.24 3.68
CA LYS A 208 9.13 22.44 3.73
C LYS A 208 8.84 21.70 2.43
N SER A 209 8.83 22.42 1.31
CA SER A 209 8.51 21.88 -0.02
C SER A 209 9.55 20.87 -0.54
N THR A 210 10.69 20.73 0.15
CA THR A 210 11.70 19.68 -0.11
C THR A 210 11.53 18.49 0.84
N LEU A 211 11.21 18.74 2.11
CA LEU A 211 11.03 17.70 3.12
C LEU A 211 9.70 16.95 2.97
N ALA A 212 8.60 17.67 2.76
CA ALA A 212 7.26 17.11 2.76
C ALA A 212 7.03 16.01 1.70
N PRO A 213 7.51 16.14 0.44
CA PRO A 213 7.38 15.07 -0.55
C PRO A 213 8.12 13.78 -0.14
N ARG A 214 9.34 13.91 0.40
CA ARG A 214 10.14 12.76 0.85
C ARG A 214 9.49 12.08 2.05
N LEU A 215 8.95 12.86 2.97
CA LEU A 215 8.22 12.35 4.12
C LEU A 215 6.91 11.65 3.72
N ALA A 216 6.18 12.18 2.73
CA ALA A 216 4.96 11.55 2.21
C ALA A 216 5.26 10.17 1.58
N VAL A 217 6.35 10.06 0.81
CA VAL A 217 6.82 8.78 0.25
C VAL A 217 7.17 7.78 1.36
N GLU A 218 7.95 8.19 2.35
CA GLU A 218 8.36 7.32 3.48
C GLU A 218 7.16 6.87 4.34
N LEU A 219 6.16 7.75 4.51
CA LEU A 219 4.93 7.44 5.24
C LEU A 219 3.94 6.62 4.42
N GLY A 220 4.08 6.58 3.08
CA GLY A 220 3.14 5.91 2.19
C GLY A 220 1.76 6.57 2.17
N VAL A 221 1.72 7.89 2.31
CA VAL A 221 0.47 8.71 2.34
C VAL A 221 0.57 9.85 1.33
N PRO A 222 -0.56 10.43 0.86
CA PRO A 222 -0.52 11.55 -0.07
C PRO A 222 0.12 12.81 0.55
N LEU A 223 0.79 13.59 -0.30
CA LEU A 223 1.19 14.96 0.00
C LEU A 223 0.02 15.90 -0.32
N LEU A 224 -0.37 16.71 0.66
CA LEU A 224 -1.43 17.69 0.56
C LEU A 224 -0.83 19.08 0.82
N GLY A 225 -0.46 19.79 -0.25
CA GLY A 225 0.14 21.12 -0.17
C GLY A 225 -0.85 22.22 -0.53
N LYS A 226 -0.93 23.29 0.26
CA LYS A 226 -1.80 24.43 -0.08
C LYS A 226 -1.36 25.10 -1.38
N ASP A 227 -0.06 25.33 -1.55
CA ASP A 227 0.48 25.95 -2.75
C ASP A 227 0.34 25.01 -3.95
N LEU A 228 0.55 23.70 -3.77
CA LEU A 228 0.31 22.69 -4.81
C LEU A 228 -1.12 22.75 -5.38
N ILE A 229 -2.13 22.82 -4.50
CA ILE A 229 -3.53 22.92 -4.92
C ILE A 229 -3.79 24.27 -5.60
N LYS A 230 -3.28 25.36 -5.03
CA LYS A 230 -3.46 26.70 -5.58
C LYS A 230 -2.87 26.84 -6.98
N GLU A 231 -1.67 26.33 -7.19
CA GLU A 231 -0.96 26.33 -8.47
C GLU A 231 -1.71 25.47 -9.50
N ALA A 232 -2.07 24.24 -9.14
CA ALA A 232 -2.81 23.35 -10.04
C ALA A 232 -4.16 23.92 -10.50
N VAL A 233 -4.88 24.65 -9.62
CA VAL A 233 -6.13 25.32 -10.00
C VAL A 233 -5.84 26.57 -10.84
N ALA A 234 -4.76 27.30 -10.55
CA ALA A 234 -4.39 28.48 -11.33
C ALA A 234 -3.98 28.13 -12.77
N ASP A 235 -3.27 27.01 -12.97
CA ASP A 235 -2.89 26.49 -14.29
C ASP A 235 -4.10 26.15 -15.18
N ALA A 236 -5.25 25.90 -14.57
CA ALA A 236 -6.51 25.67 -15.28
C ALA A 236 -7.26 26.96 -15.65
N LEU A 237 -6.74 28.13 -15.27
CA LEU A 237 -7.35 29.45 -15.50
C LEU A 237 -6.49 30.31 -16.42
N ASP A 238 -7.15 31.21 -17.16
CA ASP A 238 -6.48 32.24 -17.97
C ASP A 238 -5.63 33.17 -17.09
N GLU A 239 -4.48 33.63 -17.61
CA GLU A 239 -3.53 34.48 -16.88
C GLU A 239 -4.19 35.74 -16.27
N SER A 240 -5.15 36.33 -17.01
CA SER A 240 -5.90 37.51 -16.57
C SER A 240 -6.74 37.26 -15.30
N ASP A 241 -7.19 36.02 -15.10
CA ASP A 241 -7.99 35.60 -13.96
C ASP A 241 -7.14 35.13 -12.78
N GLN A 242 -5.94 34.57 -13.02
CA GLN A 242 -5.04 34.12 -11.97
C GLN A 242 -4.66 35.27 -10.99
N GLY A 243 -4.37 36.45 -11.53
CA GLY A 243 -4.07 37.64 -10.73
C GLY A 243 -5.30 38.17 -9.98
N ARG A 244 -6.44 38.27 -10.69
CA ARG A 244 -7.71 38.78 -10.17
C ARG A 244 -8.26 37.91 -9.03
N LEU A 245 -8.13 36.59 -9.15
CA LEU A 245 -8.69 35.60 -8.23
C LEU A 245 -7.66 35.02 -7.24
N SER A 246 -6.43 35.53 -7.19
CA SER A 246 -5.36 34.94 -6.36
C SER A 246 -5.75 34.76 -4.88
N LYS A 247 -6.59 35.66 -4.34
CA LYS A 247 -7.10 35.57 -2.97
C LYS A 247 -8.15 34.47 -2.80
N GLU A 248 -9.12 34.42 -3.71
CA GLU A 248 -10.17 33.40 -3.78
C GLU A 248 -9.55 32.02 -3.99
N LEU A 249 -8.56 31.90 -4.88
CA LEU A 249 -7.77 30.69 -5.12
C LEU A 249 -7.05 30.24 -3.85
N GLY A 250 -6.44 31.17 -3.10
CA GLY A 250 -5.81 30.86 -1.82
C GLY A 250 -6.79 30.33 -0.78
N SER A 251 -7.98 30.92 -0.68
CA SER A 251 -9.04 30.46 0.22
C SER A 251 -9.63 29.11 -0.22
N GLY A 252 -9.82 28.92 -1.53
CA GLY A 252 -10.31 27.68 -2.13
C GLY A 252 -9.34 26.52 -1.90
N ALA A 253 -8.04 26.75 -2.13
CA ALA A 253 -6.98 25.77 -1.89
C ALA A 253 -6.93 25.35 -0.41
N SER A 254 -7.07 26.30 0.52
CA SER A 254 -7.18 26.01 1.95
C SER A 254 -8.37 25.12 2.30
N ARG A 255 -9.55 25.35 1.71
CA ARG A 255 -10.73 24.50 1.94
C ARG A 255 -10.56 23.11 1.32
N ALA A 256 -10.03 23.05 0.10
CA ALA A 256 -9.78 21.80 -0.61
C ALA A 256 -8.77 20.92 0.12
N LEU A 257 -7.71 21.52 0.70
CA LEU A 257 -6.71 20.84 1.50
C LEU A 257 -7.34 19.98 2.61
N TRP A 258 -8.20 20.58 3.43
CA TRP A 258 -8.85 19.87 4.54
C TRP A 258 -9.88 18.85 4.06
N ALA A 259 -10.62 19.16 3.00
CA ALA A 259 -11.57 18.21 2.41
C ALA A 259 -10.88 16.96 1.84
N LEU A 260 -9.72 17.13 1.18
CA LEU A 260 -8.92 16.02 0.67
C LEU A 260 -8.33 15.18 1.80
N LEU A 261 -7.87 15.82 2.88
CA LEU A 261 -7.41 15.10 4.07
C LEU A 261 -8.55 14.27 4.68
N ALA A 262 -9.74 14.85 4.83
CA ALA A 262 -10.92 14.17 5.36
C ALA A 262 -11.34 12.94 4.52
N ALA A 263 -11.17 13.04 3.19
CA ALA A 263 -11.50 11.96 2.26
C ALA A 263 -10.40 10.89 2.12
N SER A 264 -9.23 11.09 2.72
CA SER A 264 -8.09 10.18 2.58
C SER A 264 -8.07 9.12 3.69
N PRO A 265 -8.42 7.85 3.41
CA PRO A 265 -8.40 6.79 4.42
C PRO A 265 -6.98 6.46 4.93
N ALA A 266 -5.96 6.79 4.14
CA ALA A 266 -4.56 6.61 4.53
C ALA A 266 -4.02 7.76 5.40
N GLY A 267 -4.70 8.91 5.45
CA GLY A 267 -4.20 10.16 6.02
C GLY A 267 -3.44 11.02 5.00
N GLY A 268 -2.45 11.79 5.44
CA GLY A 268 -1.70 12.68 4.55
C GLY A 268 -0.66 13.54 5.24
N VAL A 269 0.35 13.96 4.47
CA VAL A 269 1.31 15.00 4.88
C VAL A 269 0.77 16.35 4.44
N VAL A 270 0.37 17.19 5.38
CA VAL A 270 -0.15 18.54 5.11
C VAL A 270 1.01 19.53 5.08
N GLU A 271 1.32 20.10 3.92
CA GLU A 271 2.40 21.09 3.76
C GLU A 271 1.82 22.51 3.64
N THR A 272 2.12 23.36 4.62
CA THR A 272 1.67 24.75 4.62
C THR A 272 2.44 25.59 5.64
N TRP A 273 2.60 26.89 5.37
CA TRP A 273 3.11 27.86 6.35
C TRP A 273 1.98 28.39 7.23
N LEU A 274 2.09 28.16 8.54
CA LEU A 274 1.11 28.53 9.56
C LEU A 274 1.79 29.43 10.61
N PRO A 275 1.78 30.77 10.44
CA PRO A 275 2.21 31.68 11.49
C PRO A 275 1.34 31.49 12.74
N PRO A 276 1.91 31.12 13.90
CA PRO A 276 1.12 30.86 15.11
C PRO A 276 0.35 32.08 15.61
N THR A 277 0.82 33.29 15.27
CA THR A 277 0.17 34.57 15.58
C THR A 277 -1.18 34.76 14.89
N ARG A 278 -1.49 33.97 13.85
CA ARG A 278 -2.70 34.12 13.03
C ARG A 278 -3.44 32.80 12.80
N ASP A 279 -2.73 31.71 12.55
CA ASP A 279 -3.30 30.53 11.90
C ASP A 279 -3.50 29.31 12.83
N THR A 280 -3.33 29.48 14.15
CA THR A 280 -3.60 28.41 15.13
C THR A 280 -5.04 27.90 15.06
N ALA A 281 -6.02 28.81 15.03
CA ALA A 281 -7.44 28.42 14.90
C ALA A 281 -7.71 27.73 13.55
N TYR A 282 -7.13 28.24 12.47
CA TYR A 282 -7.24 27.63 11.14
C TYR A 282 -6.74 26.18 11.11
N LEU A 283 -5.60 25.90 11.75
CA LEU A 283 -5.08 24.54 11.87
C LEU A 283 -6.03 23.64 12.67
N VAL A 284 -6.46 24.10 13.85
CA VAL A 284 -7.33 23.34 14.75
C VAL A 284 -8.66 22.99 14.07
N ASP A 285 -9.30 23.97 13.45
CA ASP A 285 -10.58 23.79 12.79
C ASP A 285 -10.45 22.89 11.54
N GLY A 286 -9.35 23.03 10.80
CA GLY A 286 -9.05 22.18 9.65
C GLY A 286 -8.87 20.70 10.01
N LEU A 287 -8.09 20.42 11.07
CA LEU A 287 -7.90 19.06 11.56
C LEU A 287 -9.19 18.45 12.10
N ARG A 288 -9.99 19.22 12.84
CA ARG A 288 -11.31 18.78 13.31
C ARG A 288 -12.28 18.50 12.17
N ALA A 289 -12.30 19.35 11.14
CA ALA A 289 -13.10 19.13 9.94
C ALA A 289 -12.70 17.86 9.18
N ALA A 290 -11.44 17.44 9.30
CA ALA A 290 -10.94 16.17 8.79
C ALA A 290 -11.20 14.96 9.73
N GLY A 291 -11.91 15.15 10.85
CA GLY A 291 -12.23 14.10 11.82
C GLY A 291 -11.06 13.68 12.70
N LEU A 292 -10.03 14.52 12.82
CA LEU A 292 -8.82 14.25 13.59
C LEU A 292 -8.83 14.99 14.93
N ASP A 293 -8.17 14.41 15.93
CA ASP A 293 -7.83 15.12 17.17
C ASP A 293 -6.60 16.01 16.92
N PRO A 294 -6.71 17.34 16.95
CA PRO A 294 -5.57 18.23 16.70
C PRO A 294 -4.39 18.00 17.64
N THR A 295 -4.67 17.56 18.88
CA THR A 295 -3.62 17.35 19.90
C THR A 295 -2.82 16.07 19.67
N ALA A 296 -3.29 15.18 18.79
CA ALA A 296 -2.61 13.94 18.42
C ALA A 296 -1.83 14.05 17.09
N VAL A 297 -2.03 15.11 16.31
CA VAL A 297 -1.39 15.28 15.00
C VAL A 297 -0.03 15.95 15.15
N PRO A 298 1.09 15.30 14.74
CA PRO A 298 2.41 15.89 14.84
C PRO A 298 2.61 17.06 13.87
N GLU A 299 3.27 18.11 14.37
CA GLU A 299 3.82 19.21 13.58
C GLU A 299 5.32 18.98 13.37
N VAL A 300 5.73 18.75 12.12
CA VAL A 300 7.12 18.77 11.68
C VAL A 300 7.50 20.21 11.36
N PHE A 301 8.29 20.84 12.21
CA PHE A 301 8.72 22.21 12.04
C PHE A 301 10.11 22.25 11.38
N CYS A 302 10.19 22.77 10.15
CA CYS A 302 11.44 23.07 9.45
C CYS A 302 12.11 24.28 10.12
N ASP A 303 13.02 23.98 11.02
CA ASP A 303 13.69 24.92 11.91
C ASP A 303 14.96 25.45 11.24
N VAL A 304 14.93 26.73 10.88
CA VAL A 304 16.07 27.42 10.29
C VAL A 304 16.02 28.88 10.72
N ARG A 305 17.19 29.51 10.81
CA ARG A 305 17.29 30.93 11.11
C ARG A 305 16.50 31.77 10.08
N PRO A 306 15.70 32.77 10.51
CA PRO A 306 14.91 33.59 9.59
C PRO A 306 15.73 34.24 8.47
N GLU A 307 16.97 34.61 8.73
CA GLU A 307 17.85 35.25 7.74
C GLU A 307 18.17 34.28 6.59
N VAL A 308 18.43 33.01 6.91
CA VAL A 308 18.70 31.96 5.93
C VAL A 308 17.43 31.62 5.14
N ALA A 309 16.28 31.55 5.82
CA ALA A 309 14.99 31.34 5.15
C ALA A 309 14.68 32.48 4.17
N ARG A 310 14.94 33.73 4.58
CA ARG A 310 14.75 34.92 3.76
C ARG A 310 15.61 34.91 2.51
N GLU A 311 16.91 34.63 2.68
CA GLU A 311 17.85 34.55 1.56
C GLU A 311 17.39 33.51 0.53
N ARG A 312 16.99 32.32 1.00
CA ARG A 312 16.46 31.25 0.13
C ARG A 312 15.18 31.66 -0.59
N ASP A 313 14.24 32.33 0.09
CA ASP A 313 12.99 32.79 -0.50
C ASP A 313 13.22 33.85 -1.60
N LEU A 314 14.11 34.81 -1.33
CA LEU A 314 14.53 35.82 -2.30
C LEU A 314 15.23 35.20 -3.52
N LEU A 315 16.16 34.25 -3.28
CA LEU A 315 16.86 33.55 -4.36
C LEU A 315 15.89 32.74 -5.23
N ARG A 316 14.93 32.06 -4.62
CA ARG A 316 13.89 31.31 -5.35
C ARG A 316 13.05 32.22 -6.23
N ALA A 317 12.65 33.39 -5.70
CA ALA A 317 11.92 34.39 -6.47
C ALA A 317 12.77 34.95 -7.64
N ALA A 318 14.05 35.24 -7.42
CA ALA A 318 14.95 35.76 -8.44
C ALA A 318 15.22 34.77 -9.58
N LYS A 319 15.21 33.46 -9.30
CA LYS A 319 15.36 32.40 -10.31
C LYS A 319 14.09 32.10 -11.12
N GLY A 320 12.96 32.70 -10.78
CA GLY A 320 11.68 32.38 -11.42
C GLY A 320 11.13 30.99 -11.06
N GLU A 321 11.63 30.36 -9.99
CA GLU A 321 11.18 29.03 -9.51
C GLU A 321 9.86 29.10 -8.72
N ARG A 322 9.12 30.21 -8.84
CA ARG A 322 7.87 30.45 -8.13
C ARG A 322 6.76 30.69 -9.12
N HIS A 323 5.64 30.00 -8.89
CA HIS A 323 4.48 30.07 -9.76
C HIS A 323 3.90 31.51 -9.82
N PRO A 324 3.53 32.03 -11.00
CA PRO A 324 3.02 33.40 -11.19
C PRO A 324 1.78 33.76 -10.34
N VAL A 325 0.95 32.77 -9.98
CA VAL A 325 -0.25 32.96 -9.13
C VAL A 325 0.08 33.51 -7.74
N HIS A 326 1.33 33.39 -7.28
CA HIS A 326 1.76 33.92 -6.00
C HIS A 326 2.27 35.35 -6.18
N ARG A 327 1.74 36.27 -5.36
CA ARG A 327 2.33 37.61 -5.19
C ARG A 327 3.80 37.45 -4.84
N GLY A 328 4.69 38.32 -5.34
CA GLY A 328 6.14 38.28 -5.11
C GLY A 328 6.59 38.08 -3.65
N PRO A 329 7.91 37.96 -3.39
CA PRO A 329 8.39 37.67 -2.04
C PRO A 329 7.85 38.71 -1.04
N VAL A 330 7.61 38.26 0.19
CA VAL A 330 7.09 39.12 1.27
C VAL A 330 7.95 40.39 1.36
N GLY A 331 7.33 41.56 1.52
CA GLY A 331 8.08 42.83 1.62
C GLY A 331 9.05 42.84 2.82
N GLU A 332 10.11 43.63 2.77
CA GLU A 332 11.12 43.66 3.86
C GLU A 332 10.50 44.07 5.20
N GLY A 333 9.62 45.07 5.21
CA GLY A 333 8.89 45.51 6.42
C GLY A 333 8.03 44.39 6.99
N GLU A 334 7.16 43.79 6.17
CA GLU A 334 6.30 42.67 6.57
C GLU A 334 7.13 41.47 7.06
N TRP A 335 8.28 41.20 6.43
CA TRP A 335 9.19 40.15 6.87
C TRP A 335 9.71 40.41 8.28
N ARG A 336 10.25 41.60 8.53
CA ARG A 336 10.85 41.97 9.82
C ARG A 336 9.82 42.08 10.93
N GLU A 337 8.64 42.61 10.64
CA GLU A 337 7.63 42.94 11.64
C GLU A 337 6.68 41.77 11.93
N SER A 338 6.42 40.89 10.96
CA SER A 338 5.37 39.87 11.09
C SER A 338 5.83 38.44 10.80
N VAL A 339 6.65 38.20 9.77
CA VAL A 339 7.01 36.84 9.36
C VAL A 339 8.15 36.26 10.20
N ALA A 340 9.27 36.97 10.33
CA ALA A 340 10.41 36.50 11.12
C ALA A 340 10.09 36.33 12.62
N PRO A 341 9.32 37.22 13.27
CA PRO A 341 8.90 37.01 14.66
C PRO A 341 7.99 35.78 14.86
N ALA A 342 7.32 35.32 13.79
CA ALA A 342 6.47 34.13 13.82
C ALA A 342 7.23 32.81 13.56
N ALA A 343 8.56 32.82 13.54
CA ALA A 343 9.42 31.67 13.23
C ALA A 343 9.48 30.61 14.36
N TYR A 344 8.33 30.12 14.79
CA TYR A 344 8.19 29.07 15.80
C TYR A 344 7.00 28.17 15.46
N PRO A 345 6.98 26.92 15.97
CA PRO A 345 5.88 25.99 15.72
C PRO A 345 4.55 26.48 16.30
N VAL A 346 3.44 26.03 15.72
CA VAL A 346 2.08 26.30 16.24
C VAL A 346 1.87 25.58 17.58
N GLY A 347 2.36 24.34 17.70
CA GLY A 347 2.43 23.63 18.98
C GLY A 347 1.09 23.12 19.53
N VAL A 348 0.10 22.84 18.67
CA VAL A 348 -1.19 22.24 19.08
C VAL A 348 -1.04 20.76 19.45
N GLY A 349 -0.24 20.02 18.68
CA GLY A 349 0.11 18.62 18.92
C GLY A 349 1.62 18.44 19.17
N PRO A 350 2.15 17.21 19.09
CA PRO A 350 3.57 16.94 19.23
C PRO A 350 4.40 17.70 18.18
N VAL A 351 5.48 18.38 18.61
CA VAL A 351 6.35 19.12 17.69
C VAL A 351 7.63 18.32 17.44
N LEU A 352 7.92 18.07 16.16
CA LEU A 352 9.15 17.46 15.67
C LEU A 352 9.97 18.53 14.94
N ARG A 353 10.98 19.09 15.61
CA ARG A 353 11.87 20.09 15.00
C ARG A 353 12.92 19.42 14.13
N VAL A 354 13.15 19.98 12.95
CA VAL A 354 14.14 19.51 11.99
C VAL A 354 15.00 20.67 11.56
N ASP A 355 16.30 20.62 11.84
CA ASP A 355 17.24 21.58 11.29
C ASP A 355 17.33 21.40 9.76
N THR A 356 16.87 22.42 9.03
CA THR A 356 16.90 22.46 7.57
C THR A 356 17.92 23.49 7.05
N SER A 357 18.85 23.94 7.89
CA SER A 357 20.00 24.74 7.47
C SER A 357 20.88 23.99 6.45
N GLN A 358 20.89 22.66 6.51
CA GLN A 358 21.51 21.76 5.54
C GLN A 358 20.47 20.81 4.92
N PRO A 359 20.79 20.17 3.78
CA PRO A 359 19.92 19.14 3.20
C PRO A 359 19.62 18.03 4.20
N VAL A 360 18.33 17.73 4.40
CA VAL A 360 17.89 16.67 5.31
C VAL A 360 18.29 15.30 4.74
N THR A 361 18.94 14.45 5.53
CA THR A 361 19.36 13.09 5.13
C THR A 361 18.19 12.09 5.13
N ASP A 362 18.32 10.98 4.40
CA ASP A 362 17.32 9.90 4.41
C ASP A 362 17.07 9.35 5.83
N ALA A 363 18.13 9.22 6.63
CA ALA A 363 18.02 8.77 8.01
C ALA A 363 17.17 9.73 8.88
N GLN A 364 17.26 11.04 8.65
CA GLN A 364 16.41 12.02 9.33
C GLN A 364 14.95 11.90 8.88
N VAL A 365 14.68 11.71 7.59
CA VAL A 365 13.32 11.48 7.06
C VAL A 365 12.70 10.22 7.69
N CYS A 366 13.44 9.12 7.74
CA CYS A 366 12.98 7.87 8.34
C CYS A 366 12.69 8.02 9.84
N ARG A 367 13.55 8.72 10.61
CA ARG A 367 13.30 9.01 12.03
C ARG A 367 12.03 9.83 12.25
N LEU A 368 11.76 10.82 11.39
CA LEU A 368 10.52 11.60 11.45
C LEU A 368 9.31 10.73 11.17
N ALA A 369 9.37 9.88 10.14
CA ALA A 369 8.30 8.97 9.79
C ALA A 369 7.96 8.00 10.93
N LEU A 370 8.97 7.44 11.60
CA LEU A 370 8.79 6.59 12.78
C LEU A 370 8.11 7.33 13.94
N ALA A 371 8.54 8.57 14.23
CA ALA A 371 7.94 9.40 15.26
C ALA A 371 6.47 9.73 14.96
N ILE A 372 6.15 10.02 13.69
CA ILE A 372 4.77 10.31 13.25
C ILE A 372 3.88 9.08 13.38
N ARG A 373 4.36 7.89 12.97
CA ARG A 373 3.62 6.63 13.14
C ARG A 373 3.39 6.29 14.61
N ALA A 374 4.37 6.56 15.46
CA ALA A 374 4.22 6.36 16.91
C ALA A 374 3.13 7.26 17.50
N ALA A 375 3.04 8.52 17.08
CA ALA A 375 2.01 9.45 17.52
C ALA A 375 0.58 9.06 17.06
N ALA A 376 0.45 8.40 15.90
CA ALA A 376 -0.83 7.85 15.42
C ALA A 376 -1.34 6.64 16.24
N THR A 377 -0.57 6.17 17.24
CA THR A 377 -0.93 5.06 18.12
C THR A 377 -1.38 5.62 19.49
N PRO A 378 -2.63 5.39 19.94
CA PRO A 378 -3.09 5.84 21.25
C PRO A 378 -2.21 5.29 22.36
N THR A 379 -1.86 6.15 23.31
CA THR A 379 -1.20 5.84 24.59
C THR A 379 -2.14 5.09 25.55
N GLY A 380 -2.77 4.01 25.07
CA GLY A 380 -3.58 3.08 25.87
C GLY A 380 -2.89 1.75 26.14
N SER A 381 -1.75 1.46 25.50
CA SER A 381 -1.04 0.19 25.65
C SER A 381 0.39 0.43 26.16
N ARG A 382 0.51 0.75 27.45
CA ARG A 382 1.78 0.63 28.15
C ARG A 382 2.10 -0.86 28.29
N TYR A 383 2.71 -1.47 27.27
CA TYR A 383 3.51 -2.66 27.50
C TYR A 383 4.82 -2.17 28.14
N SER A 384 4.94 -2.34 29.45
CA SER A 384 6.24 -2.30 30.11
C SER A 384 7.06 -3.47 29.58
N ALA A 385 7.99 -3.20 28.68
CA ALA A 385 9.06 -4.15 28.41
C ALA A 385 9.98 -4.14 29.63
N VAL A 386 9.82 -5.13 30.50
CA VAL A 386 10.89 -5.57 31.39
C VAL A 386 11.86 -6.33 30.49
N ILE A 387 13.09 -5.83 30.38
CA ILE A 387 14.22 -6.53 29.76
C ILE A 387 14.66 -7.64 30.69
#